data_AF-A0A5C3NNB9-F1
#
_entry.id   AF-A0A5C3NNB9-F1
#
_cell.length_a   1.000
_cell.length_b   1.000
_cell.length_c   1.000
_cell.angle_alpha   90.00
_cell.angle_beta   90.00
_cell.angle_gamma   90.00
#
_symmetry.space_group_name_H-M   'P 1'
#
loop_
_entity.id
_entity.type
_entity.pdbx_description
1 polymer ?
#
loop_
_entity_poly.entity_id
_entity_poly.type
_entity_poly.pdbx_seq_one_letter_code
_entity_poly.pdbx_strand_id
1 'polypeptide(L)'
;MPPKAPPRPKAPLSKSRELVTVGPREVFKKHHGRERDEHGHKPLTARALVLRNGKYGAMGTGEVVLATKMSGREKLDLLAEDLMKQALTAPFKLDVCLKIADSQLSAYLDEINALQDSEFFFDRYKAEVASHTNPSRMRDQLKNPQKMKEHYVSMIASHIHNTYMMAAGWRLVGDIIRDLIDEGLDDALVKSQLKSSPSLRSKFLVLYDAVNVLVQAGQTNFAVLATAA
;
A
#
# COMPACT_ATOMS: atom_id res chain seq x y z
N MET A 1 -60.45 32.22 5.64
CA MET A 1 -59.13 32.80 5.30
C MET A 1 -58.19 32.57 6.48
N PRO A 2 -56.93 32.18 6.25
CA PRO A 2 -56.09 31.42 7.19
C PRO A 2 -55.41 32.28 8.28
N PRO A 3 -55.07 31.70 9.45
CA PRO A 3 -54.30 32.39 10.49
C PRO A 3 -52.82 32.56 10.07
N LYS A 4 -52.29 33.75 10.38
CA LYS A 4 -50.96 34.26 10.00
C LYS A 4 -49.88 33.56 10.82
N ALA A 5 -48.97 32.84 10.16
CA ALA A 5 -47.81 32.22 10.80
C ALA A 5 -46.81 33.28 11.34
N PRO A 6 -46.13 33.03 12.47
CA PRO A 6 -45.14 33.96 13.03
C PRO A 6 -43.86 34.06 12.16
N PRO A 7 -43.13 35.18 12.23
CA PRO A 7 -41.99 35.45 11.37
C PRO A 7 -40.80 34.53 11.69
N ARG A 8 -40.21 33.91 10.66
CA ARG A 8 -39.00 33.08 10.78
C ARG A 8 -37.78 33.96 11.12
N PRO A 9 -36.85 33.53 11.98
CA PRO A 9 -35.60 34.23 12.18
C PRO A 9 -34.75 34.18 10.91
N LYS A 10 -34.15 35.32 10.54
CA LYS A 10 -33.26 35.42 9.38
C LYS A 10 -32.00 34.59 9.63
N ALA A 11 -31.67 33.69 8.70
CA ALA A 11 -30.42 32.93 8.75
C ALA A 11 -29.22 33.90 8.66
N PRO A 12 -28.13 33.67 9.40
CA PRO A 12 -26.91 34.47 9.26
C PRO A 12 -26.32 34.25 7.87
N LEU A 13 -25.99 35.37 7.20
CA LEU A 13 -25.32 35.38 5.91
C LEU A 13 -23.95 34.68 6.02
N SER A 14 -23.80 33.55 5.36
CA SER A 14 -22.55 32.82 5.21
C SER A 14 -21.56 33.66 4.39
N LYS A 15 -20.43 34.04 5.01
CA LYS A 15 -19.28 34.67 4.35
C LYS A 15 -18.15 33.65 4.21
N SER A 16 -18.29 32.69 3.31
CA SER A 16 -17.15 31.83 2.96
C SER A 16 -17.32 31.23 1.57
N ARG A 17 -16.44 31.66 0.67
CA ARG A 17 -16.28 31.22 -0.71
C ARG A 17 -15.25 30.10 -0.71
N GLU A 18 -15.63 28.91 -0.27
CA GLU A 18 -14.79 27.71 -0.38
C GLU A 18 -15.62 26.54 -0.92
N LEU A 19 -15.18 25.97 -2.04
CA LEU A 19 -15.92 25.06 -2.91
C LEU A 19 -15.74 23.58 -2.55
N VAL A 20 -15.21 23.26 -1.36
CA VAL A 20 -14.88 21.87 -0.97
C VAL A 20 -15.27 21.62 0.48
N THR A 21 -16.12 20.62 0.71
CA THR A 21 -16.52 20.16 2.03
C THR A 21 -15.39 19.34 2.65
N VAL A 22 -14.76 19.86 3.70
CA VAL A 22 -13.74 19.15 4.49
C VAL A 22 -14.42 18.58 5.73
N GLY A 23 -14.19 17.30 6.02
CA GLY A 23 -14.81 16.58 7.15
C GLY A 23 -14.41 17.10 8.54
N PRO A 24 -15.05 16.57 9.62
CA PRO A 24 -14.92 17.09 10.98
C PRO A 24 -13.47 17.04 11.50
N ARG A 25 -12.96 18.21 11.90
CA ARG A 25 -11.57 18.51 12.29
C ARG A 25 -11.19 18.10 13.72
N GLU A 26 -11.99 17.29 14.41
CA GLU A 26 -11.78 16.98 15.83
C GLU A 26 -10.59 16.04 16.10
N VAL A 27 -10.02 15.40 15.07
CA VAL A 27 -8.86 14.50 15.18
C VAL A 27 -7.52 15.23 15.01
N PHE A 28 -7.52 16.53 14.68
CA PHE A 28 -6.29 17.32 14.57
C PHE A 28 -6.06 18.17 15.83
N LYS A 29 -4.96 17.93 16.54
CA LYS A 29 -4.50 18.77 17.67
C LYS A 29 -4.51 20.24 17.22
N LYS A 30 -5.26 21.07 17.94
CA LYS A 30 -5.55 22.49 17.63
C LYS A 30 -4.31 23.40 17.54
N HIS A 31 -3.14 22.92 17.95
CA HIS A 31 -1.85 23.60 17.79
C HIS A 31 -0.72 22.61 17.50
N HIS A 32 -0.28 22.52 16.25
CA HIS A 32 1.04 21.95 15.95
C HIS A 32 2.12 23.02 16.20
N GLY A 33 3.00 22.80 17.18
CA GLY A 33 4.30 23.49 17.26
C GLY A 33 4.48 24.55 18.35
N ARG A 34 3.89 24.37 19.54
CA ARG A 34 4.16 25.25 20.71
C ARG A 34 4.91 24.62 21.88
N GLU A 35 5.31 23.36 21.80
CA GLU A 35 6.27 22.81 22.76
C GLU A 35 7.67 23.15 22.24
N ARG A 36 8.41 23.91 23.05
CA ARG A 36 9.83 24.19 22.88
C ARG A 36 10.59 23.29 23.85
N ASP A 37 11.74 22.79 23.44
CA ASP A 37 12.62 22.02 24.32
C ASP A 37 13.14 22.91 25.46
N GLU A 38 13.79 22.34 26.48
CA GLU A 38 14.29 23.05 27.68
C GLU A 38 15.20 24.26 27.37
N HIS A 39 15.72 24.35 26.13
CA HIS A 39 16.52 25.46 25.62
C HIS A 39 15.76 26.44 24.71
N GLY A 40 14.43 26.37 24.64
CA GLY A 40 13.59 27.34 23.93
C GLY A 40 13.51 27.17 22.41
N HIS A 41 13.99 26.04 21.85
CA HIS A 41 13.93 25.73 20.42
C HIS A 41 12.69 24.90 20.06
N LYS A 42 12.10 25.09 18.87
CA LYS A 42 11.01 24.21 18.39
C LYS A 42 11.63 22.88 17.91
N PRO A 43 11.00 21.73 18.19
CA PRO A 43 11.59 20.41 17.98
C PRO A 43 11.93 20.09 16.51
N LEU A 44 11.20 20.66 15.55
CA LEU A 44 11.50 20.49 14.11
C LEU A 44 12.51 21.49 13.53
N THR A 45 12.87 22.56 14.27
CA THR A 45 13.75 23.63 13.75
C THR A 45 15.17 23.60 14.28
N ALA A 46 15.47 22.82 15.32
CA ALA A 46 16.82 22.77 15.88
C ALA A 46 17.86 22.26 14.87
N ARG A 47 17.45 21.36 13.95
CA ARG A 47 18.27 20.89 12.82
C ARG A 47 18.13 21.70 11.53
N ALA A 48 17.20 22.65 11.46
CA ALA A 48 16.95 23.47 10.27
C ALA A 48 17.89 24.67 10.13
N LEU A 49 18.85 24.84 11.05
CA LEU A 49 20.01 25.70 10.89
C LEU A 49 21.06 24.99 10.01
N VAL A 50 20.72 24.70 8.76
CA VAL A 50 21.71 24.30 7.76
C VAL A 50 22.03 25.54 6.94
N LEU A 51 23.27 26.01 7.05
CA LEU A 51 23.86 27.03 6.19
C LEU A 51 23.56 26.67 4.73
N ARG A 52 22.66 27.44 4.10
CA ARG A 52 22.39 27.26 2.67
C ARG A 52 23.60 27.80 1.92
N ASN A 53 24.39 26.89 1.35
CA ASN A 53 25.41 27.26 0.38
C ASN A 53 24.72 27.93 -0.82
N GLY A 54 25.00 29.22 -1.01
CA GLY A 54 24.75 29.87 -2.30
C GLY A 54 25.56 29.16 -3.38
N LYS A 55 25.08 29.18 -4.62
CA LYS A 55 25.62 28.47 -5.80
C LYS A 55 27.06 28.87 -6.20
N TYR A 56 27.79 29.63 -5.36
CA TYR A 56 29.14 30.11 -5.60
C TYR A 56 30.00 30.00 -4.34
N GLY A 57 30.97 29.07 -4.35
CA GLY A 57 32.18 29.14 -3.53
C GLY A 57 32.14 28.44 -2.15
N ALA A 58 33.20 27.68 -1.86
CA ALA A 58 33.45 26.94 -0.61
C ALA A 58 33.69 27.81 0.65
N MET A 59 33.31 29.09 0.62
CA MET A 59 33.29 30.03 1.75
C MET A 59 31.99 30.82 1.68
N GLY A 60 30.90 30.24 2.20
CA GLY A 60 29.58 30.87 2.24
C GLY A 60 29.54 32.09 3.16
N THR A 61 28.78 33.11 2.79
CA THR A 61 28.67 34.43 3.44
C THR A 61 27.99 34.45 4.81
N GLY A 62 27.99 33.35 5.58
CA GLY A 62 27.64 33.35 7.00
C GLY A 62 26.27 33.94 7.40
N GLU A 63 25.35 34.17 6.47
CA GLU A 63 24.06 34.79 6.78
C GLU A 63 23.09 33.78 7.37
N VAL A 64 22.93 33.85 8.70
CA VAL A 64 21.91 33.13 9.46
C VAL A 64 20.57 33.80 9.20
N VAL A 65 19.92 33.47 8.08
CA VAL A 65 18.54 33.92 7.85
C VAL A 65 17.63 33.04 8.70
N LEU A 66 17.01 33.65 9.72
CA LEU A 66 16.00 33.03 10.56
C LEU A 66 14.82 32.62 9.66
N ALA A 67 14.80 31.35 9.23
CA ALA A 67 13.81 30.80 8.30
C ALA A 67 12.45 30.61 9.00
N THR A 68 11.84 31.70 9.41
CA THR A 68 10.50 31.73 10.03
C THR A 68 9.38 31.38 9.03
N LYS A 69 9.68 31.40 7.73
CA LYS A 69 8.72 31.11 6.65
C LYS A 69 9.38 30.27 5.55
N MET A 70 9.50 28.98 5.78
CA MET A 70 9.83 28.01 4.72
C MET A 70 8.59 27.79 3.86
N SER A 71 8.72 27.74 2.54
CA SER A 71 7.59 27.45 1.66
C SER A 71 7.10 26.02 1.88
N GLY A 72 5.79 25.77 1.72
CA GLY A 72 5.21 24.43 1.90
C GLY A 72 5.86 23.36 1.02
N ARG A 73 6.34 23.76 -0.17
CA ARG A 73 7.12 22.90 -1.07
C ARG A 73 8.49 22.55 -0.53
N GLU A 74 9.23 23.54 -0.02
CA GLU A 74 10.55 23.32 0.58
C GLU A 74 10.46 22.41 1.81
N LYS A 75 9.37 22.52 2.58
CA LYS A 75 9.11 21.63 3.70
C LYS A 75 8.82 20.18 3.25
N LEU A 76 8.11 19.99 2.14
CA LEU A 76 7.87 18.67 1.56
C LEU A 76 9.16 18.08 0.97
N ASP A 77 9.99 18.89 0.31
CA ASP A 77 11.28 18.45 -0.22
C ASP A 77 12.23 18.04 0.93
N LEU A 78 12.28 18.82 2.02
CA LEU A 78 13.05 18.45 3.20
C LEU A 78 12.51 17.19 3.89
N LEU A 79 11.19 17.01 3.97
CA LEU A 79 10.60 15.78 4.50
C LEU A 79 10.89 14.57 3.60
N ALA A 80 10.87 14.75 2.28
CA ALA A 80 11.23 13.70 1.34
C ALA A 80 12.71 13.33 1.48
N GLU A 81 13.60 14.30 1.61
CA GLU A 81 15.03 14.06 1.88
C GLU A 81 15.26 13.37 3.22
N ASP A 82 14.54 13.76 4.27
CA ASP A 82 14.68 13.16 5.61
C ASP A 82 14.11 11.74 5.63
N LEU A 83 13.00 11.48 4.92
CA LEU A 83 12.48 10.13 4.71
C LEU A 83 13.41 9.27 3.85
N MET A 84 14.08 9.83 2.83
CA MET A 84 15.11 9.10 2.07
C MET A 84 16.34 8.78 2.92
N LYS A 85 16.71 9.64 3.87
CA LYS A 85 17.83 9.43 4.80
C LYS A 85 17.47 8.50 5.96
N GLN A 86 16.22 8.55 6.44
CA GLN A 86 15.67 7.66 7.47
C GLN A 86 15.19 6.33 6.93
N ALA A 87 15.03 6.19 5.61
CA ALA A 87 14.93 4.91 4.94
C ALA A 87 16.29 4.21 5.04
N LEU A 88 16.62 3.75 6.24
CA LEU A 88 17.46 2.59 6.45
C LEU A 88 16.80 1.48 5.63
N THR A 89 17.24 1.32 4.39
CA THR A 89 16.80 0.23 3.53
C THR A 89 16.94 -1.02 4.37
N ALA A 90 15.82 -1.69 4.68
CA ALA A 90 15.83 -2.89 5.48
C ALA A 90 16.89 -3.83 4.92
N PRO A 91 17.73 -4.45 5.77
CA PRO A 91 18.78 -5.34 5.28
C PRO A 91 18.11 -6.42 4.43
N PHE A 92 18.54 -6.50 3.17
CA PHE A 92 18.07 -7.55 2.28
C PHE A 92 18.60 -8.87 2.83
N LYS A 93 17.70 -9.80 3.12
CA LYS A 93 18.01 -11.09 3.70
C LYS A 93 17.45 -12.18 2.80
N LEU A 94 18.31 -12.83 2.04
CA LEU A 94 17.92 -13.88 1.08
C LEU A 94 17.18 -15.03 1.76
N ASP A 95 17.65 -15.47 2.92
CA ASP A 95 17.02 -16.54 3.70
C ASP A 95 15.56 -16.20 4.11
N VAL A 96 15.32 -14.94 4.51
CA VAL A 96 13.97 -14.49 4.85
C VAL A 96 13.09 -14.43 3.61
N CYS A 97 13.61 -13.91 2.49
CA CYS A 97 12.87 -13.87 1.22
C CYS A 97 12.50 -15.26 0.72
N LEU A 98 13.41 -16.23 0.82
CA LEU A 98 13.17 -17.62 0.44
C LEU A 98 12.09 -18.26 1.32
N LYS A 99 12.19 -18.09 2.65
CA LYS A 99 11.18 -18.57 3.60
C LYS A 99 9.80 -17.97 3.34
N ILE A 100 9.73 -16.69 2.99
CA ILE A 100 8.47 -16.05 2.61
C ILE A 100 7.92 -16.72 1.35
N ALA A 101 8.73 -16.85 0.29
CA ALA A 101 8.29 -17.48 -0.95
C ALA A 101 7.78 -18.90 -0.74
N ASP A 102 8.50 -19.73 0.03
CA ASP A 102 8.08 -21.09 0.35
C ASP A 102 6.81 -21.11 1.21
N SER A 103 6.67 -20.21 2.19
CA SER A 103 5.45 -20.12 3.02
C SER A 103 4.21 -19.76 2.20
N GLN A 104 4.35 -18.82 1.25
CA GLN A 104 3.25 -18.43 0.37
C GLN A 104 2.92 -19.55 -0.61
N LEU A 105 3.93 -20.21 -1.17
CA LEU A 105 3.73 -21.37 -2.03
C LEU A 105 2.98 -22.49 -1.29
N SER A 106 3.40 -22.85 -0.07
CA SER A 106 2.72 -23.86 0.75
C SER A 106 1.26 -23.50 0.99
N ALA A 107 0.96 -22.25 1.33
CA ALA A 107 -0.41 -21.79 1.53
C ALA A 107 -1.29 -22.01 0.28
N TYR A 108 -0.79 -21.65 -0.91
CA TYR A 108 -1.54 -21.87 -2.15
C TYR A 108 -1.62 -23.35 -2.54
N LEU A 109 -0.62 -24.17 -2.20
CA LEU A 109 -0.70 -25.62 -2.41
C LEU A 109 -1.77 -26.26 -1.50
N ASP A 110 -1.91 -25.79 -0.26
CA ASP A 110 -2.97 -26.23 0.63
C ASP A 110 -4.36 -25.85 0.09
N GLU A 111 -4.51 -24.66 -0.49
CA GLU A 111 -5.73 -24.26 -1.21
C GLU A 111 -5.99 -25.15 -2.44
N ILE A 112 -4.96 -25.50 -3.21
CA ILE A 112 -5.08 -26.42 -4.35
C ILE A 112 -5.51 -27.81 -3.90
N ASN A 113 -4.98 -28.31 -2.79
CA ASN A 113 -5.39 -29.59 -2.24
C ASN A 113 -6.86 -29.55 -1.79
N ALA A 114 -7.30 -28.45 -1.19
CA ALA A 114 -8.70 -28.25 -0.81
C ALA A 114 -9.64 -28.17 -2.04
N LEU A 115 -9.17 -27.66 -3.18
CA LEU A 115 -9.92 -27.65 -4.45
C LEU A 115 -10.17 -29.05 -5.02
N GLN A 116 -9.31 -30.02 -4.72
CA GLN A 116 -9.38 -31.38 -5.26
C GLN A 116 -10.30 -32.31 -4.45
N ASP A 117 -10.72 -31.88 -3.26
CA ASP A 117 -11.59 -32.66 -2.39
C ASP A 117 -13.03 -32.69 -2.91
N SER A 118 -13.41 -33.79 -3.57
CA SER A 118 -14.71 -33.94 -4.21
C SER A 118 -15.89 -33.94 -3.24
N GLU A 119 -15.66 -34.27 -1.97
CA GLU A 119 -16.72 -34.40 -0.96
C GLU A 119 -17.13 -33.04 -0.40
N PHE A 120 -16.18 -32.13 -0.18
CA PHE A 120 -16.42 -30.84 0.47
C PHE A 120 -16.35 -29.63 -0.49
N PHE A 121 -15.91 -29.84 -1.74
CA PHE A 121 -15.73 -28.76 -2.72
C PHE A 121 -16.97 -27.89 -2.89
N PHE A 122 -18.11 -28.49 -3.22
CA PHE A 122 -19.30 -27.72 -3.57
C PHE A 122 -19.88 -26.94 -2.39
N ASP A 123 -19.92 -27.55 -1.20
CA ASP A 123 -20.48 -26.91 -0.01
C ASP A 123 -19.59 -25.76 0.48
N ARG A 124 -18.27 -25.94 0.45
CA ARG A 124 -17.29 -24.90 0.78
C ARG A 124 -17.41 -23.70 -0.17
N TYR A 125 -17.43 -23.95 -1.48
CA TYR A 125 -17.53 -22.87 -2.46
C TYR A 125 -18.90 -22.20 -2.47
N LYS A 126 -19.97 -22.94 -2.22
CA LYS A 126 -21.30 -22.35 -2.07
C LYS A 126 -21.36 -21.39 -0.89
N ALA A 127 -20.75 -21.76 0.24
CA ALA A 127 -20.63 -20.88 1.41
C ALA A 127 -19.74 -19.65 1.11
N GLU A 128 -18.61 -19.85 0.43
CA GLU A 128 -17.70 -18.77 0.02
C GLU A 128 -18.40 -17.79 -0.93
N VAL A 129 -19.01 -18.27 -1.99
CA VAL A 129 -19.78 -17.47 -2.95
C VAL A 129 -20.93 -16.73 -2.25
N ALA A 130 -21.63 -17.39 -1.32
CA ALA A 130 -22.69 -16.75 -0.55
C ALA A 130 -22.17 -15.62 0.35
N SER A 131 -20.97 -15.77 0.91
CA SER A 131 -20.31 -14.72 1.69
C SER A 131 -19.88 -13.52 0.84
N HIS A 132 -19.59 -13.73 -0.45
CA HIS A 132 -19.15 -12.69 -1.39
C HIS A 132 -20.27 -12.05 -2.20
N THR A 133 -21.50 -12.53 -2.07
CA THR A 133 -22.63 -11.99 -2.82
C THR A 133 -23.45 -11.08 -1.93
N ASN A 134 -23.56 -9.80 -2.31
CA ASN A 134 -24.44 -8.85 -1.61
C ASN A 134 -25.86 -9.44 -1.47
N PRO A 135 -26.47 -9.41 -0.27
CA PRO A 135 -27.78 -10.03 -0.01
C PRO A 135 -28.90 -9.49 -0.92
N SER A 136 -28.75 -8.26 -1.44
CA SER A 136 -29.67 -7.66 -2.40
C SER A 136 -29.58 -8.31 -3.79
N ARG A 137 -28.36 -8.59 -4.27
CA ARG A 137 -28.10 -9.29 -5.54
C ARG A 137 -28.49 -10.76 -5.46
N MET A 138 -28.28 -11.41 -4.31
CA MET A 138 -28.74 -12.79 -4.10
C MET A 138 -30.26 -12.92 -4.28
N ARG A 139 -31.04 -11.95 -3.77
CA ARG A 139 -32.50 -11.98 -3.85
C ARG A 139 -33.04 -11.86 -5.28
N ASP A 140 -32.34 -11.12 -6.15
CA ASP A 140 -32.68 -11.01 -7.58
C ASP A 140 -32.17 -12.20 -8.40
N GLN A 141 -31.03 -12.79 -8.02
CA GLN A 141 -30.50 -13.98 -8.67
C GLN A 141 -31.29 -15.25 -8.30
N LEU A 142 -31.89 -15.32 -7.10
CA LEU A 142 -32.82 -16.39 -6.71
C LEU A 142 -34.04 -16.50 -7.64
N LYS A 143 -34.41 -15.42 -8.34
CA LYS A 143 -35.52 -15.41 -9.30
C LYS A 143 -35.18 -16.16 -10.59
N ASN A 144 -33.89 -16.39 -10.89
CA ASN A 144 -33.42 -17.06 -12.11
C ASN A 144 -32.34 -18.11 -11.80
N PRO A 145 -32.73 -19.38 -11.55
CA PRO A 145 -31.82 -20.45 -11.16
C PRO A 145 -30.66 -20.69 -12.15
N GLN A 146 -30.87 -20.50 -13.45
CA GLN A 146 -29.82 -20.63 -14.47
C GLN A 146 -28.72 -19.56 -14.34
N LYS A 147 -29.10 -18.30 -14.09
CA LYS A 147 -28.12 -17.20 -13.90
C LYS A 147 -27.31 -17.37 -12.63
N MET A 148 -27.90 -17.93 -11.58
CA MET A 148 -27.15 -18.30 -10.38
C MET A 148 -26.10 -19.37 -10.69
N LYS A 149 -26.47 -20.44 -11.41
CA LYS A 149 -25.52 -21.48 -11.79
C LYS A 149 -24.34 -20.93 -12.60
N GLU A 150 -24.61 -20.07 -13.58
CA GLU A 150 -23.58 -19.40 -14.37
C GLU A 150 -22.65 -18.54 -13.51
N HIS A 151 -23.20 -17.83 -12.52
CA HIS A 151 -22.42 -17.03 -11.59
C HIS A 151 -21.51 -17.89 -10.69
N TYR A 152 -22.03 -18.97 -10.10
CA TYR A 152 -21.22 -19.91 -9.31
C TYR A 152 -20.09 -20.49 -10.14
N VAL A 153 -20.39 -20.96 -11.36
CA VAL A 153 -19.37 -21.55 -12.26
C VAL A 153 -18.30 -20.53 -12.62
N SER A 154 -18.69 -19.30 -12.96
CA SER A 154 -17.73 -18.23 -13.27
C SER A 154 -16.84 -17.92 -12.08
N MET A 155 -17.40 -17.83 -10.87
CA MET A 155 -16.63 -17.43 -9.70
C MET A 155 -15.70 -18.54 -9.22
N ILE A 156 -16.15 -19.80 -9.26
CA ILE A 156 -15.32 -20.98 -8.99
C ILE A 156 -14.19 -21.08 -10.02
N ALA A 157 -14.48 -20.88 -11.30
CA ALA A 157 -13.45 -20.92 -12.34
C ALA A 157 -12.37 -19.84 -12.14
N SER A 158 -12.78 -18.62 -11.80
CA SER A 158 -11.86 -17.53 -11.48
C SER A 158 -11.03 -17.83 -10.23
N HIS A 159 -11.64 -18.39 -9.18
CA HIS A 159 -10.90 -18.79 -7.98
C HIS A 159 -9.84 -19.83 -8.31
N ILE A 160 -10.21 -20.92 -8.99
CA ILE A 160 -9.28 -21.98 -9.39
C ILE A 160 -8.10 -21.37 -10.18
N HIS A 161 -8.40 -20.58 -11.21
CA HIS A 161 -7.37 -19.95 -12.02
C HIS A 161 -6.41 -19.10 -11.16
N ASN A 162 -6.95 -18.25 -10.28
CA ASN A 162 -6.15 -17.38 -9.43
C ASN A 162 -5.27 -18.16 -8.46
N THR A 163 -5.78 -19.20 -7.80
CA THR A 163 -5.00 -20.03 -6.87
C THR A 163 -3.82 -20.70 -7.58
N TYR A 164 -4.05 -21.31 -8.75
CA TYR A 164 -2.96 -21.94 -9.53
C TYR A 164 -1.96 -20.91 -10.06
N MET A 165 -2.42 -19.75 -10.52
CA MET A 165 -1.55 -18.67 -10.99
C MET A 165 -0.66 -18.13 -9.87
N MET A 166 -1.23 -17.92 -8.67
CA MET A 166 -0.47 -17.47 -7.50
C MET A 166 0.55 -18.52 -7.05
N ALA A 167 0.16 -19.80 -7.00
CA ALA A 167 1.08 -20.89 -6.68
C ALA A 167 2.27 -20.96 -7.67
N ALA A 168 1.99 -20.91 -8.97
CA ALA A 168 3.03 -20.91 -10.00
C ALA A 168 3.95 -19.69 -9.88
N GLY A 169 3.38 -18.52 -9.59
CA GLY A 169 4.13 -17.29 -9.37
C GLY A 169 5.11 -17.38 -8.20
N TRP A 170 4.64 -17.84 -7.03
CA TRP A 170 5.50 -17.99 -5.85
C TRP A 170 6.57 -19.06 -6.02
N ARG A 171 6.28 -20.12 -6.78
CA ARG A 171 7.30 -21.09 -7.19
C ARG A 171 8.40 -20.45 -8.03
N LEU A 172 8.03 -19.67 -9.04
CA LEU A 172 8.99 -18.96 -9.90
C LEU A 172 9.84 -17.98 -9.10
N VAL A 173 9.25 -17.24 -8.16
CA VAL A 173 9.99 -16.36 -7.24
C VAL A 173 11.01 -17.16 -6.42
N GLY A 174 10.61 -18.31 -5.85
CA GLY A 174 11.51 -19.19 -5.10
C GLY A 174 12.67 -19.71 -5.96
N ASP A 175 12.39 -20.11 -7.20
CA ASP A 175 13.41 -20.61 -8.13
C ASP A 175 14.42 -19.50 -8.51
N ILE A 176 13.97 -18.28 -8.77
CA ILE A 176 14.89 -17.14 -9.03
C ILE A 176 15.75 -16.82 -7.80
N ILE A 177 15.20 -16.90 -6.58
CA ILE A 177 15.98 -16.66 -5.36
C ILE A 177 17.06 -17.74 -5.19
N ARG A 178 16.74 -19.01 -5.44
CA ARG A 178 17.72 -20.11 -5.41
C ARG A 178 18.82 -19.91 -6.45
N ASP A 179 18.45 -19.55 -7.68
CA ASP A 179 19.41 -19.20 -8.73
C ASP A 179 20.38 -18.07 -8.33
N LEU A 180 19.87 -17.04 -7.64
CA LEU A 180 20.69 -15.93 -7.15
C LEU A 180 21.65 -16.36 -6.03
N ILE A 181 21.21 -17.27 -5.16
CA ILE A 181 22.05 -17.86 -4.11
C ILE A 181 23.14 -18.74 -4.73
N ASP A 182 22.79 -19.56 -5.71
CA ASP A 182 23.73 -20.45 -6.42
C ASP A 182 24.80 -19.67 -7.20
N GLU A 183 24.46 -18.48 -7.71
CA GLU A 183 25.41 -17.55 -8.33
C GLU A 183 26.29 -16.79 -7.30
N GLY A 184 26.05 -16.96 -6.00
CA GLY A 184 26.87 -16.40 -4.93
C GLY A 184 26.47 -14.99 -4.47
N LEU A 185 25.19 -14.61 -4.62
CA LEU A 185 24.67 -13.37 -4.06
C LEU A 185 24.75 -13.41 -2.52
N ASP A 186 25.43 -12.44 -1.92
CA ASP A 186 25.62 -12.32 -0.47
C ASP A 186 24.89 -11.08 0.06
N ASP A 187 24.09 -11.28 1.11
CA ASP A 187 23.27 -10.28 1.80
C ASP A 187 24.07 -9.04 2.21
N ALA A 188 25.34 -9.20 2.60
CA ALA A 188 26.18 -8.09 3.05
C ALA A 188 26.66 -7.20 1.90
N LEU A 189 26.84 -7.75 0.70
CA LEU A 189 27.48 -7.10 -0.44
C LEU A 189 26.56 -6.94 -1.66
N VAL A 190 25.26 -7.21 -1.53
CA VAL A 190 24.25 -7.14 -2.60
C VAL A 190 24.40 -5.90 -3.48
N LYS A 191 24.53 -4.70 -2.89
CA LYS A 191 24.65 -3.45 -3.66
C LYS A 191 25.93 -3.39 -4.51
N SER A 192 27.02 -3.96 -4.03
CA SER A 192 28.30 -4.03 -4.76
C SER A 192 28.24 -5.10 -5.85
N GLN A 193 27.71 -6.27 -5.51
CA GLN A 193 27.61 -7.42 -6.43
C GLN A 193 26.66 -7.12 -7.60
N LEU A 194 25.49 -6.52 -7.33
CA LEU A 194 24.53 -6.11 -8.37
C LEU A 194 25.08 -5.02 -9.31
N LYS A 195 26.02 -4.18 -8.84
CA LYS A 195 26.69 -3.19 -9.71
C LYS A 195 27.77 -3.83 -10.56
N SER A 196 28.52 -4.77 -9.99
CA SER A 196 29.66 -5.40 -10.65
C SER A 196 29.24 -6.46 -11.67
N SER A 197 28.15 -7.17 -11.43
CA SER A 197 27.74 -8.30 -12.26
C SER A 197 26.42 -8.00 -12.99
N PRO A 198 26.45 -7.93 -14.34
CA PRO A 198 25.25 -7.63 -15.11
C PRO A 198 24.24 -8.80 -15.08
N SER A 199 24.69 -10.04 -14.91
CA SER A 199 23.83 -11.24 -14.81
C SER A 199 23.01 -11.28 -13.52
N LEU A 200 23.63 -11.10 -12.35
CA LEU A 200 22.90 -11.04 -11.09
C LEU A 200 21.90 -9.87 -11.08
N ARG A 201 22.30 -8.74 -11.67
CA ARG A 201 21.42 -7.58 -11.78
C ARG A 201 20.18 -7.86 -12.62
N SER A 202 20.30 -8.54 -13.76
CA SER A 202 19.14 -8.86 -14.59
C SER A 202 18.20 -9.82 -13.85
N LYS A 203 18.73 -10.89 -13.25
CA LYS A 203 17.94 -11.84 -12.44
C LYS A 203 17.25 -11.17 -11.25
N PHE A 204 17.95 -10.29 -10.54
CA PHE A 204 17.40 -9.53 -9.43
C PHE A 204 16.28 -8.57 -9.87
N LEU A 205 16.40 -7.93 -11.03
CA LEU A 205 15.34 -7.10 -11.58
C LEU A 205 14.11 -7.92 -11.97
N VAL A 206 14.32 -9.11 -12.54
CA VAL A 206 13.22 -10.05 -12.82
C VAL A 206 12.53 -10.48 -11.53
N LEU A 207 13.29 -10.80 -10.47
CA LEU A 207 12.74 -11.11 -9.16
C LEU A 207 11.87 -9.96 -8.62
N TYR A 208 12.40 -8.74 -8.67
CA TYR A 208 11.69 -7.55 -8.19
C TYR A 208 10.39 -7.31 -8.96
N ASP A 209 10.44 -7.44 -10.28
CA ASP A 209 9.25 -7.26 -11.13
C ASP A 209 8.21 -8.37 -10.90
N ALA A 210 8.65 -9.64 -10.83
CA ALA A 210 7.77 -10.77 -10.56
C ALA A 210 7.04 -10.64 -9.21
N VAL A 211 7.76 -10.24 -8.15
CA VAL A 211 7.15 -9.99 -6.83
C VAL A 211 6.17 -8.82 -6.89
N ASN A 212 6.48 -7.73 -7.60
CA ASN A 212 5.54 -6.62 -7.75
C ASN A 212 4.25 -7.04 -8.44
N VAL A 213 4.35 -7.83 -9.51
CA VAL A 213 3.18 -8.36 -10.23
C VAL A 213 2.35 -9.25 -9.31
N LEU A 214 2.97 -10.14 -8.52
CA LEU A 214 2.24 -11.00 -7.59
C LEU A 214 1.58 -10.23 -6.45
N VAL A 215 2.25 -9.21 -5.91
CA VAL A 215 1.65 -8.34 -4.89
C VAL A 215 0.49 -7.55 -5.48
N GLN A 216 0.61 -7.04 -6.70
CA GLN A 216 -0.50 -6.39 -7.39
C GLN A 216 -1.66 -7.35 -7.63
N ALA A 217 -1.41 -8.57 -8.10
CA ALA A 217 -2.43 -9.59 -8.28
C ALA A 217 -3.13 -9.95 -6.95
N GLY A 218 -2.37 -10.10 -5.87
CA GLY A 218 -2.89 -10.29 -4.52
C GLY A 218 -3.74 -9.11 -4.07
N GLN A 219 -3.25 -7.88 -4.23
CA GLN A 219 -4.00 -6.66 -3.90
C GLN A 219 -5.26 -6.50 -4.73
N THR A 220 -5.26 -6.87 -6.02
CA THR A 220 -6.47 -6.85 -6.84
C THR A 220 -7.48 -7.88 -6.36
N ASN A 221 -7.04 -9.08 -5.98
CA ASN A 221 -7.92 -10.09 -5.39
C ASN A 221 -8.53 -9.56 -4.08
N PHE A 222 -7.72 -8.98 -3.19
CA PHE A 222 -8.21 -8.34 -1.96
C PHE A 222 -9.13 -7.14 -2.21
N ALA A 223 -8.84 -6.31 -3.20
CA ALA A 223 -9.66 -5.15 -3.53
C ALA A 223 -11.02 -5.56 -4.10
N VAL A 224 -11.07 -6.61 -4.92
CA VAL A 224 -12.32 -7.22 -5.38
C VAL A 224 -13.09 -7.78 -4.18
N LEU A 225 -12.42 -8.46 -3.24
CA LEU A 225 -13.04 -8.95 -2.01
C LEU A 225 -13.61 -7.80 -1.15
N ALA A 226 -12.90 -6.68 -1.03
CA ALA A 226 -13.32 -5.53 -0.23
C ALA A 226 -14.44 -4.69 -0.87
N THR A 227 -14.54 -4.69 -2.20
CA THR A 227 -15.56 -3.92 -2.95
C THR A 227 -16.82 -4.72 -3.26
N ALA A 228 -16.77 -6.05 -3.12
CA ALA A 228 -17.94 -6.93 -3.23
C ALA A 228 -18.75 -7.04 -1.92
N ALA A 229 -18.19 -6.59 -0.78
CA ALA A 229 -18.83 -6.55 0.53
C ALA A 229 -19.87 -5.41 0.67
#